data_AF-A0A8F9RKS9-F1
#
_entry.id   AF-A0A8F9RKS9-F1
#
_cell.length_a   1.000
_cell.length_b   1.000
_cell.length_c   1.000
_cell.angle_alpha   90.00
_cell.angle_beta   90.00
_cell.angle_gamma   90.00
#
_symmetry.space_group_name_H-M   'P 1'
#
loop_
_entity.id
_entity.type
_entity.pdbx_description
1 polymer ?
#
loop_
_entity_poly.entity_id
_entity_poly.type
_entity_poly.pdbx_seq_one_letter_code
_entity_poly.pdbx_strand_id
1 'polypeptide(L)'
;MPDVGRFFNVDPLSEKYAYQSHYNFSENKVTSHRELEGLEAVPADNFNKNQSTLVVLGLGRADGRNGDGVGSGTNTLYSNLPKNLQTDGALSSLQNNLGSNIAVAAYTGTDSGLASTHMVETNSNYRSVNPDGNVVMIGHSLGGRDVLNAANSTSETINLVLTMDPMTVNAGGGSIGFGDYSSATTKLNINTQNIISLSSTDSYANGGGSRSNNSQQSVKSTMTGTSHVNIDDSVTPYLKPLIQRTDQGVNPVKWFQNVNWNNFEVQPNVRTGDQQKKGTGSGS
;
A
#
# COMPACT_ATOMS: atom_id res chain seq x y z
N MET A 1 8.77 -27.95 2.04
CA MET A 1 9.03 -28.98 3.06
C MET A 1 10.42 -28.76 3.64
N PRO A 2 10.55 -28.17 4.84
CA PRO A 2 11.86 -27.79 5.40
C PRO A 2 12.82 -28.98 5.54
N ASP A 3 12.30 -30.13 5.97
CA ASP A 3 13.09 -31.35 6.21
C ASP A 3 13.76 -31.90 4.95
N VAL A 4 13.22 -31.56 3.76
CA VAL A 4 13.70 -32.05 2.47
C VAL A 4 14.43 -30.95 1.68
N GLY A 5 14.30 -29.67 2.06
CA GLY A 5 14.89 -28.55 1.32
C GLY A 5 14.37 -28.46 -0.12
N ARG A 6 13.07 -28.70 -0.31
CA ARG A 6 12.39 -28.71 -1.62
C ARG A 6 11.00 -28.05 -1.54
N PHE A 7 10.57 -27.50 -2.67
CA PHE A 7 9.19 -27.03 -2.85
C PHE A 7 8.19 -28.19 -2.83
N PHE A 8 6.96 -27.89 -2.42
CA PHE A 8 5.86 -28.85 -2.42
C PHE A 8 5.20 -28.95 -3.81
N ASN A 9 5.14 -27.82 -4.52
CA ASN A 9 4.65 -27.73 -5.90
C ASN A 9 5.82 -27.48 -6.86
N VAL A 10 5.58 -27.70 -8.16
CA VAL A 10 6.53 -27.36 -9.23
C VAL A 10 6.71 -25.83 -9.27
N ASP A 11 7.96 -25.37 -9.36
CA ASP A 11 8.30 -23.96 -9.54
C ASP A 11 7.63 -23.40 -10.82
N PRO A 12 6.80 -22.33 -10.72
CA PRO A 12 6.15 -21.70 -11.88
C PRO A 12 7.12 -21.17 -12.94
N LEU A 13 8.38 -20.92 -12.58
CA LEU A 13 9.45 -20.46 -13.45
C LEU A 13 10.28 -21.62 -14.05
N SER A 14 9.92 -22.87 -13.76
CA SER A 14 10.72 -24.04 -14.16
C SER A 14 10.90 -24.16 -15.67
N GLU A 15 9.94 -23.70 -16.49
CA GLU A 15 10.06 -23.69 -17.96
C GLU A 15 11.10 -22.69 -18.45
N LYS A 16 11.29 -21.58 -17.72
CA LYS A 16 12.25 -20.53 -18.05
C LYS A 16 13.68 -20.90 -17.64
N TYR A 17 13.81 -21.79 -16.66
CA TYR A 17 15.09 -22.23 -16.09
C TYR A 17 15.25 -23.76 -16.15
N ALA A 18 15.09 -24.34 -17.34
CA ALA A 18 15.16 -25.79 -17.55
C ALA A 18 16.48 -26.47 -17.13
N TYR A 19 17.54 -25.69 -16.86
CA TYR A 19 18.80 -26.18 -16.31
C TYR A 19 18.76 -26.39 -14.78
N GLN A 20 17.72 -25.91 -14.09
CA GLN A 20 17.46 -26.15 -12.68
C GLN A 20 16.43 -27.27 -12.51
N SER A 21 16.46 -27.94 -11.35
CA SER A 21 15.41 -28.89 -11.00
C SER A 21 14.13 -28.15 -10.63
N HIS A 22 12.99 -28.71 -11.04
CA HIS A 22 11.63 -28.18 -10.87
C HIS A 22 11.20 -27.95 -9.41
N TYR A 23 11.99 -28.46 -8.46
CA TYR A 23 11.74 -28.39 -7.02
C TYR A 23 12.93 -27.84 -6.23
N ASN A 24 13.97 -27.34 -6.92
CA ASN A 24 15.16 -26.83 -6.24
C ASN A 24 14.79 -25.64 -5.35
N PHE A 25 15.29 -25.67 -4.12
CA PHE A 25 15.28 -24.55 -3.19
C PHE A 25 16.73 -24.07 -3.02
N SER A 26 16.97 -22.78 -3.06
CA SER A 26 18.29 -22.16 -3.04
C SER A 26 19.02 -22.06 -4.39
N GLU A 27 18.49 -22.63 -5.47
CA GLU A 27 19.35 -23.35 -6.46
C GLU A 27 20.33 -24.34 -5.77
N ASN A 28 19.95 -24.90 -4.61
CA ASN A 28 20.82 -25.63 -3.68
C ASN A 28 21.97 -24.81 -3.03
N LYS A 29 21.94 -23.47 -3.12
CA LYS A 29 22.91 -22.54 -2.51
C LYS A 29 22.36 -21.86 -1.25
N VAL A 30 21.75 -22.65 -0.37
CA VAL A 30 20.97 -22.19 0.81
C VAL A 30 21.75 -21.35 1.84
N THR A 31 23.08 -21.35 1.80
CA THR A 31 23.93 -20.57 2.72
C THR A 31 24.37 -19.22 2.16
N SER A 32 24.36 -19.06 0.83
CA SER A 32 24.85 -17.87 0.12
C SER A 32 23.78 -17.16 -0.69
N HIS A 33 22.63 -17.81 -0.89
CA HIS A 33 21.49 -17.31 -1.66
C HIS A 33 20.22 -17.51 -0.81
N ARG A 34 19.31 -16.53 -0.87
CA ARG A 34 17.96 -16.64 -0.30
C ARG A 34 16.98 -16.85 -1.45
N GLU A 35 16.06 -17.82 -1.31
CA GLU A 35 14.92 -17.89 -2.22
C GLU A 35 14.01 -16.68 -2.00
N LEU A 36 13.64 -16.02 -3.10
CA LEU A 36 12.87 -14.79 -3.10
C LEU A 36 11.35 -15.04 -3.17
N GLU A 37 10.85 -16.26 -2.95
CA GLU A 37 9.40 -16.57 -3.01
C GLU A 37 8.59 -16.03 -1.80
N GLY A 38 9.08 -14.97 -1.14
CA GLY A 38 8.48 -14.38 0.07
C GLY A 38 9.35 -13.28 0.69
N LEU A 39 10.19 -12.62 -0.09
CA LEU A 39 11.07 -11.54 0.39
C LEU A 39 10.41 -10.15 0.38
N GLU A 40 9.09 -10.14 0.25
CA GLU A 40 8.32 -8.94 -0.03
C GLU A 40 7.28 -8.63 1.03
N ALA A 41 6.75 -9.62 1.75
CA ALA A 41 5.94 -9.36 2.94
C ALA A 41 6.84 -9.12 4.16
N VAL A 42 6.36 -8.37 5.16
CA VAL A 42 7.08 -8.25 6.44
C VAL A 42 6.92 -9.58 7.20
N PRO A 43 8.00 -10.30 7.55
CA PRO A 43 7.92 -11.56 8.28
C PRO A 43 7.36 -11.37 9.70
N ALA A 44 6.75 -12.42 10.25
CA ALA A 44 6.21 -12.42 11.61
C ALA A 44 7.25 -11.98 12.66
N ASP A 45 8.48 -12.46 12.50
CA ASP A 45 9.63 -12.22 13.38
C ASP A 45 10.05 -10.74 13.47
N ASN A 46 9.60 -9.91 12.52
CA ASN A 46 9.83 -8.47 12.51
C ASN A 46 8.79 -7.69 13.34
N PHE A 47 7.74 -8.35 13.81
CA PHE A 47 6.72 -7.75 14.68
C PHE A 47 6.99 -8.02 16.16
N ASN A 48 6.65 -7.03 16.98
CA ASN A 48 6.75 -7.09 18.43
C ASN A 48 5.34 -7.18 19.04
N LYS A 49 5.18 -7.94 20.13
CA LYS A 49 3.91 -8.07 20.89
C LYS A 49 3.40 -6.76 21.51
N ASN A 50 4.27 -5.75 21.63
CA ASN A 50 3.92 -4.42 22.12
C ASN A 50 3.40 -3.49 21.01
N GLN A 51 3.35 -3.97 19.75
CA GLN A 51 2.78 -3.21 18.66
C GLN A 51 1.26 -3.40 18.66
N SER A 52 0.55 -2.38 19.11
CA SER A 52 -0.91 -2.38 19.19
C SER A 52 -1.58 -2.14 17.83
N THR A 53 -0.87 -1.55 16.87
CA THR A 53 -1.41 -1.28 15.53
C THR A 53 -0.40 -1.60 14.43
N LEU A 54 -0.86 -2.23 13.35
CA LEU A 54 -0.19 -2.28 12.05
C LEU A 54 -0.79 -1.22 11.11
N VAL A 55 0.07 -0.41 10.51
CA VAL A 55 -0.26 0.50 9.41
C VAL A 55 0.36 -0.03 8.13
N VAL A 56 -0.49 -0.40 7.18
CA VAL A 56 -0.10 -0.79 5.83
C VAL A 56 -0.29 0.40 4.90
N LEU A 57 0.78 0.83 4.22
CA LEU A 57 0.77 1.94 3.29
C LEU A 57 0.88 1.43 1.86
N GLY A 58 -0.12 1.70 1.02
CA GLY A 58 -0.06 1.49 -0.43
C GLY A 58 0.30 2.78 -1.15
N LEU A 59 1.57 2.94 -1.49
CA LEU A 59 2.11 4.10 -2.19
C LEU A 59 1.71 4.12 -3.67
N GLY A 60 1.90 5.25 -4.34
CA GLY A 60 1.68 5.34 -5.79
C GLY A 60 2.60 4.42 -6.63
N ARG A 61 2.37 4.39 -7.96
CA ARG A 61 3.31 3.74 -8.91
C ARG A 61 4.67 4.40 -8.83
N ALA A 62 5.74 3.64 -8.60
CA ALA A 62 7.06 4.20 -8.34
C ALA A 62 7.69 4.90 -9.56
N ASP A 63 7.52 4.39 -10.79
CA ASP A 63 8.04 5.04 -12.01
C ASP A 63 6.94 5.83 -12.76
N GLY A 64 5.86 6.18 -12.05
CA GLY A 64 4.75 6.97 -12.57
C GLY A 64 4.19 6.40 -13.88
N ARG A 65 4.37 7.16 -14.97
CA ARG A 65 3.83 6.78 -16.29
C ARG A 65 4.64 5.73 -17.04
N ASN A 66 5.87 5.45 -16.62
CA ASN A 66 6.75 4.52 -17.34
C ASN A 66 6.57 3.06 -16.88
N GLY A 67 5.89 2.84 -15.75
CA GLY A 67 5.69 1.53 -15.15
C GLY A 67 5.55 1.63 -13.63
N ASP A 68 5.29 0.50 -12.98
CA ASP A 68 5.30 0.42 -11.51
C ASP A 68 6.70 0.38 -10.91
N GLY A 69 7.75 0.18 -11.73
CA GLY A 69 9.14 0.13 -11.31
C GLY A 69 9.53 -1.14 -10.55
N VAL A 70 8.61 -2.09 -10.36
CA VAL A 70 8.87 -3.33 -9.60
C VAL A 70 9.51 -4.42 -10.49
N GLY A 71 9.53 -4.22 -11.81
CA GLY A 71 10.18 -5.12 -12.77
C GLY A 71 9.50 -6.50 -12.83
N SER A 72 10.25 -7.56 -13.17
CA SER A 72 9.73 -8.93 -13.30
C SER A 72 9.44 -9.64 -11.96
N GLY A 73 9.02 -8.90 -10.93
CA GLY A 73 8.60 -9.44 -9.65
C GLY A 73 9.77 -9.58 -8.68
N THR A 74 9.79 -8.74 -7.65
CA THR A 74 9.14 -9.09 -6.39
C THR A 74 9.14 -7.90 -5.41
N ASN A 75 10.15 -7.02 -5.45
CA ASN A 75 10.35 -5.93 -4.47
C ASN A 75 9.20 -4.90 -4.36
N THR A 76 8.13 -5.23 -3.65
CA THR A 76 7.02 -4.30 -3.39
C THR A 76 7.25 -3.45 -2.15
N LEU A 77 8.07 -3.90 -1.19
CA LEU A 77 8.45 -3.09 -0.04
C LEU A 77 9.23 -1.87 -0.51
N TYR A 78 8.79 -0.70 -0.07
CA TYR A 78 9.41 0.58 -0.41
C TYR A 78 10.91 0.60 -0.08
N SER A 79 11.31 -0.01 1.05
CA SER A 79 12.70 -0.13 1.48
C SER A 79 13.57 -0.96 0.53
N ASN A 80 12.96 -1.90 -0.21
CA ASN A 80 13.66 -2.83 -1.09
C ASN A 80 13.74 -2.29 -2.53
N LEU A 81 13.04 -1.19 -2.84
CA LEU A 81 13.13 -0.56 -4.15
C LEU A 81 14.49 0.11 -4.39
N PRO A 82 14.96 0.13 -5.65
CA PRO A 82 16.05 1.00 -6.08
C PRO A 82 15.81 2.45 -5.66
N LYS A 83 16.87 3.17 -5.25
CA LYS A 83 16.73 4.51 -4.66
C LYS A 83 16.07 5.55 -5.59
N ASN A 84 16.22 5.38 -6.91
CA ASN A 84 15.59 6.21 -7.93
C ASN A 84 14.07 5.97 -8.08
N LEU A 85 13.55 4.88 -7.52
CA LEU A 85 12.13 4.50 -7.50
C LEU A 85 11.47 4.73 -6.14
N GLN A 86 12.27 5.03 -5.10
CA GLN A 86 11.78 5.49 -3.80
C GLN A 86 11.35 6.97 -3.89
N THR A 87 10.26 7.24 -4.62
CA THR A 87 9.87 8.62 -4.98
C THR A 87 8.70 9.18 -4.20
N ASP A 88 7.86 8.35 -3.58
CA ASP A 88 6.71 8.80 -2.79
C ASP A 88 7.20 9.27 -1.42
N GLY A 89 7.33 10.58 -1.23
CA GLY A 89 7.90 11.16 -0.01
C GLY A 89 6.91 11.28 1.14
N ALA A 90 5.67 11.66 0.86
CA ALA A 90 4.71 12.02 1.89
C ALA A 90 4.18 10.80 2.65
N LEU A 91 3.60 9.83 1.96
CA LEU A 91 3.07 8.64 2.63
C LEU A 91 4.20 7.81 3.23
N SER A 92 5.30 7.62 2.50
CA SER A 92 6.44 6.85 3.03
C SER A 92 7.08 7.48 4.26
N SER A 93 6.95 8.80 4.47
CA SER A 93 7.47 9.49 5.67
C SER A 93 6.82 9.02 6.98
N LEU A 94 5.62 8.46 6.92
CA LEU A 94 4.90 7.95 8.09
C LEU A 94 5.61 6.76 8.75
N GLN A 95 6.48 6.05 8.02
CA GLN A 95 7.25 4.92 8.55
C GLN A 95 8.04 5.26 9.82
N ASN A 96 8.46 6.52 9.96
CA ASN A 96 9.31 6.95 11.08
C ASN A 96 8.59 7.86 12.09
N ASN A 97 7.27 8.07 11.96
CA ASN A 97 6.59 9.20 12.63
C ASN A 97 5.42 8.81 13.55
N LEU A 98 5.07 7.52 13.69
CA LEU A 98 3.82 7.10 14.34
C LEU A 98 3.96 6.67 15.81
N GLY A 99 5.17 6.26 16.24
CA GLY A 99 5.44 5.76 17.60
C GLY A 99 5.85 4.29 17.58
N SER A 100 6.58 3.83 18.61
CA SER A 100 7.13 2.46 18.65
C SER A 100 6.08 1.35 18.81
N ASN A 101 4.89 1.70 19.32
CA ASN A 101 3.75 0.79 19.42
C ASN A 101 2.98 0.61 18.10
N ILE A 102 3.36 1.32 17.04
CA ILE A 102 2.74 1.24 15.72
C ILE A 102 3.76 0.66 14.74
N ALA A 103 3.47 -0.52 14.21
CA ALA A 103 4.22 -1.09 13.10
C ALA A 103 3.81 -0.41 11.80
N VAL A 104 4.75 -0.17 10.89
CA VAL A 104 4.45 0.41 9.57
C VAL A 104 5.10 -0.43 8.49
N ALA A 105 4.32 -0.81 7.48
CA ALA A 105 4.81 -1.50 6.29
C ALA A 105 4.37 -0.72 5.05
N ALA A 106 5.34 -0.21 4.28
CA ALA A 106 5.07 0.58 3.09
C ALA A 106 5.37 -0.21 1.81
N TYR A 107 4.39 -0.22 0.92
CA TYR A 107 4.37 -0.97 -0.32
C TYR A 107 4.16 -0.05 -1.50
N THR A 108 4.99 -0.18 -2.53
CA THR A 108 4.74 0.47 -3.82
C THR A 108 3.60 -0.22 -4.54
N GLY A 109 2.67 0.57 -5.07
CA GLY A 109 1.57 0.08 -5.89
C GLY A 109 2.10 -0.61 -7.15
N THR A 110 1.54 -1.78 -7.46
CA THR A 110 2.01 -2.68 -8.54
C THR A 110 0.94 -2.88 -9.58
N ASP A 111 1.28 -2.98 -10.86
CA ASP A 111 0.26 -3.21 -11.91
C ASP A 111 -0.40 -4.57 -11.77
N SER A 112 0.42 -5.58 -11.44
CA SER A 112 0.05 -6.99 -11.29
C SER A 112 -0.85 -7.25 -10.09
N GLY A 113 -0.97 -6.30 -9.16
CA GLY A 113 -1.65 -6.50 -7.88
C GLY A 113 -0.81 -7.27 -6.85
N LEU A 114 0.47 -7.54 -7.15
CA LEU A 114 1.38 -8.26 -6.26
C LEU A 114 1.54 -7.59 -4.88
N ALA A 115 1.56 -6.25 -4.83
CA ALA A 115 1.58 -5.53 -3.55
C ALA A 115 0.37 -5.87 -2.67
N SER A 116 -0.79 -6.09 -3.27
CA SER A 116 -2.00 -6.51 -2.54
C SER A 116 -1.79 -7.86 -1.84
N THR A 117 -1.18 -8.83 -2.53
CA THR A 117 -0.83 -10.13 -1.96
C THR A 117 0.12 -9.99 -0.77
N HIS A 118 1.18 -9.20 -0.90
CA HIS A 118 2.14 -9.00 0.20
C HIS A 118 1.56 -8.23 1.38
N MET A 119 0.62 -7.31 1.15
CA MET A 119 -0.14 -6.64 2.21
C MET A 119 -1.00 -7.65 3.00
N VAL A 120 -1.66 -8.59 2.31
CA VAL A 120 -2.46 -9.64 2.97
C VAL A 120 -1.57 -10.56 3.81
N GLU A 121 -0.44 -11.00 3.26
CA GLU A 121 0.52 -11.84 3.98
C GLU A 121 1.11 -11.09 5.20
N THR A 122 1.47 -9.82 5.05
CA THR A 122 1.95 -8.97 6.14
C THR A 122 0.93 -8.83 7.26
N ASN A 123 -0.34 -8.64 6.90
CA ASN A 123 -1.42 -8.58 7.87
C ASN A 123 -1.55 -9.91 8.64
N SER A 124 -1.49 -11.05 7.94
CA SER A 124 -1.51 -12.38 8.57
C SER A 124 -0.30 -12.59 9.50
N ASN A 125 0.90 -12.22 9.06
CA ASN A 125 2.12 -12.29 9.86
C ASN A 125 2.03 -11.44 11.12
N TYR A 126 1.54 -10.19 11.00
CA TYR A 126 1.29 -9.33 12.17
C TYR A 126 0.27 -9.95 13.12
N ARG A 127 -0.84 -10.47 12.62
CA ARG A 127 -1.90 -11.11 13.42
C ARG A 127 -1.42 -12.36 14.15
N SER A 128 -0.48 -13.10 13.57
CA SER A 128 0.13 -14.25 14.23
C SER A 128 0.89 -13.88 15.52
N VAL A 129 1.41 -12.64 15.59
CA VAL A 129 2.12 -12.09 16.76
C VAL A 129 1.19 -11.27 17.66
N ASN A 130 0.26 -10.53 17.05
CA ASN A 130 -0.69 -9.61 17.69
C ASN A 130 -2.14 -9.93 17.28
N PRO A 131 -2.74 -11.02 17.81
CA PRO A 131 -4.06 -11.50 17.38
C PRO A 131 -5.16 -10.43 17.47
N ASP A 132 -5.12 -9.59 18.51
CA ASP A 132 -6.13 -8.55 18.78
C ASP A 132 -5.70 -7.14 18.34
N GLY A 133 -4.55 -7.00 17.68
CA GLY A 133 -4.01 -5.70 17.27
C GLY A 133 -4.93 -4.92 16.31
N ASN A 134 -4.73 -3.63 16.14
CA ASN A 134 -5.46 -2.89 15.11
C ASN A 134 -4.75 -3.02 13.75
N VAL A 135 -5.51 -2.93 12.66
CA VAL A 135 -4.98 -2.86 11.30
C VAL A 135 -5.57 -1.65 10.59
N VAL A 136 -4.69 -0.78 10.10
CA VAL A 136 -5.04 0.42 9.34
C VAL A 136 -4.37 0.31 7.97
N MET A 137 -5.15 0.37 6.90
CA MET A 137 -4.64 0.35 5.53
C MET A 137 -4.89 1.71 4.89
N ILE A 138 -3.84 2.35 4.39
CA ILE A 138 -3.89 3.67 3.77
C ILE A 138 -3.26 3.57 2.40
N GLY A 139 -3.96 3.95 1.34
CA GLY A 139 -3.39 3.86 0.00
C GLY A 139 -3.69 5.08 -0.88
N HIS A 140 -2.75 5.39 -1.77
CA HIS A 140 -2.86 6.43 -2.77
C HIS A 140 -2.67 5.85 -4.17
N SER A 141 -3.39 6.40 -5.16
CA SER A 141 -3.20 6.04 -6.57
C SER A 141 -3.31 4.51 -6.79
N LEU A 142 -2.33 3.88 -7.44
CA LEU A 142 -2.32 2.43 -7.65
C LEU A 142 -2.21 1.64 -6.33
N GLY A 143 -1.47 2.13 -5.35
CA GLY A 143 -1.44 1.52 -4.01
C GLY A 143 -2.77 1.65 -3.27
N GLY A 144 -3.58 2.66 -3.60
CA GLY A 144 -4.98 2.77 -3.18
C GLY A 144 -5.82 1.60 -3.68
N ARG A 145 -5.67 1.20 -4.94
CA ARG A 145 -6.32 -0.01 -5.48
C ARG A 145 -5.81 -1.27 -4.80
N ASP A 146 -4.50 -1.39 -4.60
CA ASP A 146 -3.91 -2.58 -3.96
C ASP A 146 -4.37 -2.73 -2.50
N VAL A 147 -4.55 -1.63 -1.77
CA VAL A 147 -5.18 -1.59 -0.44
C VAL A 147 -6.63 -2.05 -0.49
N LEU A 148 -7.44 -1.58 -1.46
CA LEU A 148 -8.82 -2.03 -1.60
C LEU A 148 -8.91 -3.54 -1.87
N ASN A 149 -8.03 -4.05 -2.73
CA ASN A 149 -7.96 -5.46 -3.05
C ASN A 149 -7.49 -6.28 -1.83
N ALA A 150 -6.50 -5.78 -1.08
CA ALA A 150 -5.95 -6.48 0.07
C ALA A 150 -6.98 -6.60 1.18
N ALA A 151 -7.70 -5.50 1.44
CA ALA A 151 -8.77 -5.46 2.44
C ALA A 151 -9.90 -6.47 2.17
N ASN A 152 -10.20 -6.72 0.89
CA ASN A 152 -11.21 -7.69 0.47
C ASN A 152 -10.72 -9.13 0.36
N SER A 153 -9.40 -9.33 0.28
CA SER A 153 -8.80 -10.67 0.12
C SER A 153 -8.45 -11.32 1.45
N THR A 154 -8.51 -10.59 2.56
CA THR A 154 -8.27 -11.11 3.91
C THR A 154 -9.57 -11.33 4.68
N SER A 155 -9.59 -12.33 5.57
CA SER A 155 -10.64 -12.53 6.57
C SER A 155 -10.39 -11.75 7.87
N GLU A 156 -9.18 -11.23 8.05
CA GLU A 156 -8.79 -10.49 9.24
C GLU A 156 -9.56 -9.18 9.37
N THR A 157 -9.83 -8.77 10.61
CA THR A 157 -10.51 -7.51 10.88
C THR A 157 -9.60 -6.31 10.59
N ILE A 158 -10.15 -5.32 9.88
CA ILE A 158 -9.47 -4.07 9.51
C ILE A 158 -10.22 -2.90 10.14
N ASN A 159 -9.52 -2.13 10.97
CA ASN A 159 -10.09 -1.01 11.70
C ASN A 159 -10.36 0.18 10.79
N LEU A 160 -9.48 0.44 9.83
CA LEU A 160 -9.62 1.54 8.87
C LEU A 160 -9.04 1.17 7.50
N VAL A 161 -9.82 1.42 6.45
CA VAL A 161 -9.31 1.56 5.09
C VAL A 161 -9.46 3.02 4.67
N LEU A 162 -8.34 3.70 4.39
CA LEU A 162 -8.31 5.05 3.82
C LEU A 162 -7.73 4.99 2.41
N THR A 163 -8.41 5.57 1.44
CA THR A 163 -7.89 5.69 0.08
C THR A 163 -7.89 7.12 -0.40
N MET A 164 -6.89 7.48 -1.20
CA MET A 164 -6.73 8.79 -1.83
C MET A 164 -6.57 8.60 -3.33
N ASP A 165 -7.51 9.08 -4.12
CA ASP A 165 -7.54 8.90 -5.59
C ASP A 165 -7.12 7.49 -6.05
N PRO A 166 -7.73 6.43 -5.50
CA PRO A 166 -7.36 5.09 -5.90
C PRO A 166 -7.70 4.89 -7.37
N MET A 167 -6.72 4.40 -8.13
CA MET A 167 -6.84 4.21 -9.57
C MET A 167 -6.33 2.84 -10.00
N THR A 168 -6.83 2.36 -11.13
CA THR A 168 -6.32 1.16 -11.81
C THR A 168 -5.77 1.51 -13.18
N VAL A 169 -4.82 0.71 -13.65
CA VAL A 169 -4.22 0.82 -14.98
C VAL A 169 -4.37 -0.50 -15.73
N ASN A 170 -4.67 -0.43 -17.02
CA ASN A 170 -4.65 -1.61 -17.91
C ASN A 170 -3.37 -1.63 -18.75
N ALA A 171 -2.21 -1.62 -18.08
CA ALA A 171 -0.92 -1.41 -18.74
C ALA A 171 -0.02 -2.66 -18.81
N GLY A 172 -0.35 -3.73 -18.09
CA GLY A 172 0.46 -4.95 -18.04
C GLY A 172 1.92 -4.71 -17.60
N GLY A 173 2.19 -3.71 -16.75
CA GLY A 173 3.54 -3.33 -16.33
C GLY A 173 4.24 -2.29 -17.20
N GLY A 174 3.61 -1.87 -18.31
CA GLY A 174 4.19 -0.95 -19.29
C GLY A 174 3.88 0.53 -19.05
N SER A 175 4.43 1.35 -19.95
CA SER A 175 4.12 2.77 -20.03
C SER A 175 2.65 3.00 -20.31
N ILE A 176 2.10 4.03 -19.68
CA ILE A 176 0.67 4.34 -19.73
C ILE A 176 0.39 5.64 -20.49
N GLY A 177 -0.62 5.58 -21.37
CA GLY A 177 -1.13 6.71 -22.15
C GLY A 177 -2.19 7.51 -21.41
N PHE A 178 -2.71 8.56 -22.07
CA PHE A 178 -3.90 9.27 -21.59
C PHE A 178 -5.13 8.42 -21.92
N GLY A 179 -5.86 7.94 -20.90
CA GLY A 179 -7.08 7.12 -21.05
C GLY A 179 -6.97 5.71 -20.49
N ASP A 180 -5.76 5.25 -20.13
CA ASP A 180 -5.52 3.90 -19.59
C ASP A 180 -5.85 3.78 -18.09
N TYR A 181 -6.44 4.81 -17.50
CA TYR A 181 -6.73 4.91 -16.08
C TYR A 181 -8.22 5.00 -15.82
N SER A 182 -8.66 4.33 -14.76
CA SER A 182 -9.99 4.52 -14.21
C SER A 182 -9.93 4.53 -12.68
N SER A 183 -10.95 5.12 -12.06
CA SER A 183 -11.06 5.11 -10.61
C SER A 183 -11.28 3.68 -10.11
N ALA A 184 -10.45 3.25 -9.16
CA ALA A 184 -10.61 1.95 -8.53
C ALA A 184 -11.69 2.05 -7.46
N THR A 185 -12.74 1.24 -7.59
CA THR A 185 -13.88 1.23 -6.67
C THR A 185 -14.16 -0.18 -6.19
N THR A 186 -14.32 -0.34 -4.88
CA THR A 186 -14.52 -1.66 -4.29
C THR A 186 -15.57 -1.59 -3.18
N LYS A 187 -16.53 -2.52 -3.18
CA LYS A 187 -17.43 -2.73 -2.05
C LYS A 187 -16.69 -3.59 -1.02
N LEU A 188 -16.40 -3.02 0.15
CA LEU A 188 -15.54 -3.64 1.15
C LEU A 188 -16.30 -4.61 2.05
N ASN A 189 -15.73 -5.80 2.23
CA ASN A 189 -16.27 -6.89 3.05
C ASN A 189 -16.51 -6.46 4.51
N ILE A 190 -17.35 -7.21 5.23
CA ILE A 190 -17.77 -6.91 6.62
C ILE A 190 -16.60 -6.84 7.61
N ASN A 191 -15.45 -7.44 7.28
CA ASN A 191 -14.23 -7.39 8.08
C ASN A 191 -13.62 -5.97 8.17
N THR A 192 -13.96 -5.06 7.25
CA THR A 192 -13.55 -3.66 7.31
C THR A 192 -14.56 -2.84 8.11
N GLN A 193 -14.15 -2.20 9.21
CA GLN A 193 -15.07 -1.47 10.09
C GLN A 193 -15.32 -0.02 9.63
N ASN A 194 -14.27 0.68 9.20
CA ASN A 194 -14.33 2.10 8.86
C ASN A 194 -13.67 2.36 7.51
N ILE A 195 -14.30 3.23 6.71
CA ILE A 195 -13.89 3.50 5.33
C ILE A 195 -13.80 5.01 5.11
N ILE A 196 -12.65 5.50 4.66
CA ILE A 196 -12.45 6.89 4.28
C ILE A 196 -12.00 6.91 2.81
N SER A 197 -12.79 7.50 1.93
CA SER A 197 -12.49 7.58 0.50
C SER A 197 -12.33 9.03 0.09
N LEU A 198 -11.09 9.43 -0.21
CA LEU A 198 -10.75 10.80 -0.60
C LEU A 198 -10.49 10.86 -2.09
N SER A 199 -11.02 11.90 -2.74
CA SER A 199 -10.70 12.21 -4.14
C SER A 199 -10.13 13.61 -4.28
N SER A 200 -9.28 13.82 -5.28
CA SER A 200 -8.82 15.17 -5.65
C SER A 200 -9.89 15.90 -6.46
N THR A 201 -9.63 17.18 -6.80
CA THR A 201 -10.63 18.04 -7.45
C THR A 201 -10.93 17.57 -8.88
N ASP A 202 -9.90 17.15 -9.61
CA ASP A 202 -9.95 16.96 -11.06
C ASP A 202 -9.59 15.54 -11.51
N SER A 203 -9.55 14.57 -10.59
CA SER A 203 -9.16 13.19 -10.92
C SER A 203 -9.92 12.15 -10.13
N TYR A 204 -10.18 11.01 -10.77
CA TYR A 204 -10.70 9.77 -10.19
C TYR A 204 -11.89 9.93 -9.23
N ALA A 205 -12.74 10.92 -9.52
CA ALA A 205 -13.97 11.15 -8.81
C ALA A 205 -14.75 9.83 -8.70
N ASN A 206 -15.34 9.62 -7.55
CA ASN A 206 -16.09 8.41 -7.22
C ASN A 206 -15.28 7.12 -6.98
N GLY A 207 -13.95 7.14 -7.03
CA GLY A 207 -13.10 6.02 -6.56
C GLY A 207 -13.25 5.71 -5.06
N GLY A 208 -12.65 4.61 -4.62
CA GLY A 208 -12.51 4.24 -3.21
C GLY A 208 -13.38 3.09 -2.74
N GLY A 209 -13.29 2.86 -1.43
CA GLY A 209 -14.10 1.86 -0.73
C GLY A 209 -15.54 2.33 -0.54
N SER A 210 -16.47 1.38 -0.58
CA SER A 210 -17.87 1.57 -0.21
C SER A 210 -18.34 0.47 0.74
N ARG A 211 -19.31 0.78 1.58
CA ARG A 211 -19.88 -0.16 2.55
C ARG A 211 -20.58 -1.34 1.87
N SER A 212 -20.36 -2.53 2.40
CA SER A 212 -21.15 -3.72 2.11
C SER A 212 -22.41 -3.87 2.95
N ASN A 213 -22.47 -3.24 4.12
CA ASN A 213 -23.57 -3.36 5.08
C ASN A 213 -23.70 -2.12 5.97
N ASN A 214 -24.57 -2.18 7.00
CA ASN A 214 -24.91 -1.04 7.85
C ASN A 214 -24.05 -0.87 9.11
N SER A 215 -23.29 -1.88 9.53
CA SER A 215 -22.40 -1.74 10.69
C SER A 215 -21.12 -0.97 10.34
N GLN A 216 -20.74 -0.96 9.07
CA GLN A 216 -19.59 -0.21 8.59
C GLN A 216 -19.87 1.30 8.59
N GLN A 217 -18.90 2.07 9.07
CA GLN A 217 -18.92 3.53 8.97
C GLN A 217 -18.12 3.95 7.74
N SER A 218 -18.61 4.95 7.01
CA SER A 218 -17.91 5.44 5.82
C SER A 218 -18.07 6.94 5.62
N VAL A 219 -17.02 7.60 5.14
CA VAL A 219 -17.07 8.98 4.64
C VAL A 219 -16.38 9.04 3.28
N LYS A 220 -16.94 9.84 2.38
CA LYS A 220 -16.34 10.20 1.10
C LYS A 220 -16.20 11.72 1.04
N SER A 221 -15.03 12.21 0.64
CA SER A 221 -14.78 13.64 0.57
C SER A 221 -13.89 14.00 -0.61
N THR A 222 -14.14 15.16 -1.21
CA THR A 222 -13.24 15.76 -2.19
C THR A 222 -12.31 16.72 -1.49
N MET A 223 -11.01 16.57 -1.69
CA MET A 223 -9.97 17.43 -1.14
C MET A 223 -9.71 18.58 -2.10
N THR A 224 -10.52 19.64 -2.01
CA THR A 224 -10.49 20.79 -2.92
C THR A 224 -9.11 21.41 -3.04
N GLY A 225 -8.70 21.73 -4.28
CA GLY A 225 -7.40 22.31 -4.60
C GLY A 225 -6.26 21.29 -4.72
N THR A 226 -6.48 20.03 -4.32
CA THR A 226 -5.52 18.95 -4.58
C THR A 226 -5.72 18.36 -5.99
N SER A 227 -4.66 17.70 -6.46
CA SER A 227 -4.57 16.91 -7.68
C SER A 227 -4.18 15.47 -7.36
N HIS A 228 -4.22 14.60 -8.37
CA HIS A 228 -3.81 13.21 -8.20
C HIS A 228 -2.41 13.04 -7.60
N VAL A 229 -1.48 13.96 -7.87
CA VAL A 229 -0.07 13.78 -7.53
C VAL A 229 0.35 14.45 -6.22
N ASN A 230 -0.55 15.15 -5.52
CA ASN A 230 -0.23 15.84 -4.26
C ASN A 230 -1.32 15.73 -3.19
N ILE A 231 -2.38 14.97 -3.43
CA ILE A 231 -3.43 14.74 -2.44
C ILE A 231 -2.87 14.05 -1.20
N ASP A 232 -1.97 13.10 -1.39
CA ASP A 232 -1.26 12.39 -0.34
C ASP A 232 -0.33 13.32 0.45
N ASP A 233 0.44 14.20 -0.22
CA ASP A 233 1.21 15.25 0.46
C ASP A 233 0.32 16.17 1.31
N SER A 234 -0.82 16.58 0.76
CA SER A 234 -1.75 17.51 1.42
C SER A 234 -2.49 16.87 2.61
N VAL A 235 -2.75 15.56 2.54
CA VAL A 235 -3.50 14.84 3.59
C VAL A 235 -2.56 14.27 4.67
N THR A 236 -1.30 13.99 4.35
CA THR A 236 -0.32 13.40 5.29
C THR A 236 -0.23 14.08 6.67
N PRO A 237 -0.27 15.42 6.80
CA PRO A 237 -0.29 16.10 8.11
C PRO A 237 -1.44 15.66 9.02
N TYR A 238 -2.55 15.21 8.45
CA TYR A 238 -3.74 14.75 9.17
C TYR A 238 -3.74 13.23 9.44
N LEU A 239 -2.88 12.46 8.76
CA LEU A 239 -2.85 11.00 8.88
C LEU A 239 -2.24 10.54 10.21
N LYS A 240 -1.16 11.18 10.67
CA LYS A 240 -0.56 10.84 11.97
C LYS A 240 -1.57 10.93 13.13
N PRO A 241 -2.25 12.07 13.36
CA PRO A 241 -3.23 12.15 14.44
C PRO A 241 -4.42 11.21 14.20
N LEU A 242 -4.89 11.01 12.97
CA LEU A 242 -5.93 10.02 12.65
C LEU A 242 -5.54 8.61 13.11
N ILE A 243 -4.35 8.16 12.74
CA ILE A 243 -3.83 6.82 13.07
C ILE A 243 -3.68 6.67 14.59
N GLN A 244 -3.04 7.64 15.25
CA GLN A 244 -2.83 7.59 16.71
C GLN A 244 -4.14 7.59 17.49
N ARG A 245 -5.16 8.30 17.01
CA ARG A 245 -6.49 8.29 17.63
C ARG A 245 -7.22 6.97 17.37
N THR A 246 -7.03 6.38 16.19
CA THR A 246 -7.56 5.04 15.86
C THR A 246 -6.95 3.97 16.78
N ASP A 247 -5.63 4.02 17.01
CA ASP A 247 -4.91 3.14 17.95
C ASP A 247 -5.47 3.26 19.38
N GLN A 248 -5.90 4.46 19.78
CA GLN A 248 -6.58 4.74 21.06
C GLN A 248 -8.06 4.34 21.09
N GLY A 249 -8.58 3.67 20.05
CA GLY A 249 -9.98 3.22 19.97
C GLY A 249 -10.98 4.30 19.55
N VAL A 250 -10.53 5.49 19.13
CA VAL A 250 -11.42 6.52 18.58
C VAL A 250 -11.88 6.10 17.19
N ASN A 251 -13.18 6.19 16.93
CA ASN A 251 -13.72 5.89 15.61
C ASN A 251 -13.12 6.85 14.54
N PRO A 252 -12.39 6.33 13.53
CA PRO A 252 -11.65 7.16 12.59
C PRO A 252 -12.55 7.99 11.67
N VAL A 253 -13.71 7.47 11.26
CA VAL A 253 -14.65 8.20 10.40
C VAL A 253 -15.24 9.39 11.15
N LYS A 254 -15.69 9.18 12.40
CA LYS A 254 -16.19 10.27 13.25
C LYS A 254 -15.10 11.29 13.55
N TRP A 255 -13.87 10.83 13.82
CA TRP A 255 -12.75 11.73 14.03
C TRP A 255 -12.51 12.59 12.79
N PHE A 256 -12.45 11.98 11.60
CA PHE A 256 -12.21 12.66 10.33
C PHE A 256 -13.28 13.71 10.00
N GLN A 257 -14.55 13.37 10.24
CA GLN A 257 -15.68 14.30 10.05
C GLN A 257 -15.64 15.51 10.99
N ASN A 258 -14.98 15.38 12.14
CA ASN A 258 -14.83 16.45 13.12
C ASN A 258 -13.53 17.25 12.96
N VAL A 259 -12.66 16.89 12.00
CA VAL A 259 -11.47 17.68 11.68
C VAL A 259 -11.91 19.05 11.14
N ASN A 260 -11.26 20.11 11.63
CA ASN A 260 -11.45 21.43 11.07
C ASN A 260 -10.65 21.58 9.77
N TRP A 261 -11.35 21.47 8.64
CA TRP A 261 -10.78 21.60 7.31
C TRP A 261 -10.54 23.07 6.88
N ASN A 262 -10.90 24.07 7.69
CA ASN A 262 -10.66 25.48 7.33
C ASN A 262 -9.16 25.82 7.25
N ASN A 263 -8.31 25.04 7.91
CA ASN A 263 -6.84 25.17 7.86
C ASN A 263 -6.22 24.16 6.90
N PHE A 264 -7.00 23.57 5.99
CA PHE A 264 -6.48 22.65 4.99
C PHE A 264 -5.59 23.39 4.00
N GLU A 265 -4.30 23.06 4.01
CA GLU A 265 -3.32 23.63 3.10
C GLU A 265 -2.91 22.60 2.05
N VAL A 266 -3.10 22.95 0.78
CA VAL A 266 -2.63 22.14 -0.34
C VAL A 266 -1.11 22.20 -0.37
N GLN A 267 -0.48 21.03 -0.21
CA GLN A 267 0.97 20.90 -0.28
C GLN A 267 1.41 20.60 -1.73
N PRO A 268 2.59 21.05 -2.17
CA PRO A 268 3.15 20.64 -3.45
C PRO A 268 3.52 19.14 -3.41
N ASN A 269 3.63 18.51 -4.59
CA ASN A 269 4.15 17.13 -4.67
C ASN A 269 5.60 17.07 -4.19
N VAL A 270 5.87 16.37 -3.09
CA VAL A 270 7.22 16.15 -2.57
C VAL A 270 7.71 14.77 -2.96
N ARG A 271 8.56 14.72 -4.00
CA ARG A 271 9.27 13.48 -4.38
C ARG A 271 10.56 13.31 -3.58
N THR A 272 10.78 12.10 -3.07
CA THR A 272 12.07 11.70 -2.47
C THR A 272 13.01 11.04 -3.51
N GLY A 273 14.31 10.94 -3.20
CA GLY A 273 15.33 10.37 -4.11
C GLY A 273 15.91 11.35 -5.15
N ASP A 274 16.70 10.84 -6.11
CA ASP A 274 17.39 11.63 -7.16
C ASP A 274 16.45 12.45 -8.06
N GLN A 275 15.13 12.28 -7.92
CA GLN A 275 14.10 13.05 -8.59
C GLN A 275 13.93 14.47 -8.04
N GLN A 276 14.60 14.85 -6.94
CA GLN A 276 14.79 16.28 -6.59
C GLN A 276 15.40 17.09 -7.76
N LYS A 277 16.10 16.44 -8.70
CA LYS A 277 16.68 17.08 -9.90
C LYS A 277 15.76 17.15 -11.11
N LYS A 278 14.56 16.56 -11.09
CA LYS A 278 13.56 16.71 -12.18
C LYS A 278 12.54 17.81 -11.86
N GLY A 279 13.04 18.93 -11.34
CA GLY A 279 12.25 20.15 -11.20
C GLY A 279 11.75 20.65 -12.56
N THR A 280 10.47 21.01 -12.59
CA THR A 280 9.89 22.07 -13.43
C THR A 280 10.25 22.01 -14.92
N GLY A 281 9.58 21.11 -15.66
CA GLY A 281 9.32 21.35 -17.08
C GLY A 281 8.16 22.34 -17.24
N SER A 282 8.39 23.62 -16.96
CA SER A 282 7.53 24.68 -17.50
C SER A 282 7.76 24.70 -19.01
N GLY A 283 6.85 24.05 -19.75
CA GLY A 283 6.77 24.17 -21.20
C GLY A 283 6.30 25.57 -21.55
N SER A 284 7.23 26.36 -22.09
CA SER A 284 7.01 27.54 -22.92
C SER A 284 6.01 27.30 -24.05
#